data_AF-A0A238YUK6-F1
#
_entry.id   AF-A0A238YUK6-F1
#
_cell.length_a   1.000
_cell.length_b   1.000
_cell.length_c   1.000
_cell.angle_alpha   90.00
_cell.angle_beta   90.00
_cell.angle_gamma   90.00
#
_symmetry.space_group_name_H-M   'P 1'
#
loop_
_entity.id
_entity.type
_entity.pdbx_description
1 polymer ?
#
loop_
_entity_poly.entity_id
_entity_poly.type
_entity_poly.pdbx_seq_one_letter_code
_entity_poly.pdbx_strand_id
1 'polypeptide(L)'
;MNDMQNAGKLRTQVATDFHMKNWGKGQFSVSTSEEAKTFVKKAKDWYACADVQEQIKSLTTKVHDWLIANKESTDQYGDPISAKGPWFDLSKMDYTDDFARLDLRRAAIRNHLYAHGQRRLLNLMAHKDTGLLHEDTYQLFDDASSFEMKALHEEWMGLFLKDKKQNRCLDLTRLRNHFLGKGTSPTKIRNKRLIVMAGLGLWSVDRDSSGHTAVDIGEVSILFHKNVFVPVLQRFESNSLNPNPNPNPIKEI
;
A
#
# COMPACT_ATOMS: atom_id res chain seq x y z
N MET A 1 -6.88 32.49 11.98
CA MET A 1 -7.77 31.93 10.94
C MET A 1 -7.19 32.05 9.52
N ASN A 2 -6.41 33.10 9.20
CA ASN A 2 -5.76 33.26 7.88
C ASN A 2 -4.55 32.34 7.63
N ASP A 3 -3.82 31.90 8.67
CA ASP A 3 -2.60 31.09 8.47
C ASP A 3 -2.87 29.64 8.06
N MET A 4 -3.95 29.03 8.55
CA MET A 4 -4.34 27.67 8.14
C MET A 4 -4.87 27.61 6.70
N GLN A 5 -5.54 28.67 6.22
CA GLN A 5 -6.01 28.74 4.83
C GLN A 5 -4.85 28.97 3.83
N ASN A 6 -3.82 29.72 4.23
CA ASN A 6 -2.61 29.90 3.42
C ASN A 6 -1.77 28.62 3.37
N ALA A 7 -1.66 27.88 4.48
CA ALA A 7 -1.01 26.56 4.49
C ALA A 7 -1.75 25.56 3.57
N GLY A 8 -3.09 25.55 3.60
CA GLY A 8 -3.91 24.73 2.69
C GLY A 8 -3.67 25.02 1.21
N LYS A 9 -3.63 26.30 0.82
CA LYS A 9 -3.36 26.70 -0.58
C LYS A 9 -1.94 26.37 -1.03
N LEU A 10 -0.93 26.58 -0.18
CA LEU A 10 0.46 26.20 -0.49
C LEU A 10 0.61 24.67 -0.63
N ARG A 11 -0.08 23.89 0.20
CA ARG A 11 -0.11 22.41 0.14
C ARG A 11 -0.70 21.91 -1.17
N THR A 12 -1.85 22.44 -1.58
CA THR A 12 -2.46 22.11 -2.87
C THR A 12 -1.53 22.50 -4.01
N GLN A 13 -0.90 23.67 -3.97
CA GLN A 13 0.01 24.13 -5.01
C GLN A 13 1.27 23.25 -5.15
N VAL A 14 1.90 22.84 -4.05
CA VAL A 14 3.11 21.99 -4.06
C VAL A 14 2.80 20.55 -4.48
N ALA A 15 1.68 19.99 -4.00
CA ALA A 15 1.20 18.67 -4.45
C ALA A 15 0.79 18.71 -5.93
N THR A 16 0.13 19.78 -6.35
CA THR A 16 -0.22 20.06 -7.75
C THR A 16 1.05 20.22 -8.59
N ASP A 17 2.08 20.91 -8.13
CA ASP A 17 3.33 21.10 -8.89
C ASP A 17 4.19 19.83 -8.93
N PHE A 18 4.19 19.02 -7.87
CA PHE A 18 4.87 17.72 -7.86
C PHE A 18 4.12 16.68 -8.69
N HIS A 19 2.78 16.63 -8.62
CA HIS A 19 1.98 15.65 -9.34
C HIS A 19 1.61 16.11 -10.77
N MET A 20 1.08 17.31 -11.00
CA MET A 20 0.72 17.76 -12.36
C MET A 20 1.91 17.85 -13.32
N LYS A 21 3.12 18.23 -12.86
CA LYS A 21 4.30 18.29 -13.75
C LYS A 21 4.87 16.91 -14.10
N ASN A 22 4.65 15.90 -13.26
CA ASN A 22 5.26 14.57 -13.43
C ASN A 22 4.27 13.48 -13.87
N TRP A 23 2.95 13.72 -13.78
CA TRP A 23 1.90 12.72 -14.04
C TRP A 23 1.03 13.02 -15.27
N GLY A 24 1.21 14.17 -15.92
CA GLY A 24 0.42 14.52 -17.11
C GLY A 24 0.62 13.57 -18.29
N LYS A 25 -0.49 13.06 -18.85
CA LYS A 25 -0.62 12.21 -20.06
C LYS A 25 -0.37 10.70 -19.90
N GLY A 26 -0.48 10.12 -18.70
CA GLY A 26 -0.49 8.66 -18.54
C GLY A 26 0.81 7.94 -18.93
N GLN A 27 1.90 8.69 -19.17
CA GLN A 27 3.23 8.16 -19.40
C GLN A 27 4.18 8.81 -18.40
N PHE A 28 4.51 8.06 -17.36
CA PHE A 28 5.60 8.43 -16.45
C PHE A 28 6.94 8.24 -17.19
N SER A 29 7.33 9.20 -18.04
CA SER A 29 8.61 9.15 -18.74
C SER A 29 9.57 10.14 -18.11
N VAL A 30 10.40 9.64 -17.19
CA VAL A 30 11.57 10.39 -16.76
C VAL A 30 12.67 10.12 -17.77
N SER A 31 13.07 11.18 -18.47
CA SER A 31 13.91 11.09 -19.66
C SER A 31 15.38 10.80 -19.29
N THR A 32 15.79 11.22 -18.09
CA THR A 32 17.17 11.03 -17.61
C THR A 32 17.26 10.37 -16.23
N SER A 33 18.46 9.89 -15.89
CA SER A 33 18.73 9.32 -14.56
C SER A 33 18.74 10.36 -13.44
N GLU A 34 19.06 11.62 -13.75
CA GLU A 34 19.10 12.71 -12.76
C GLU A 34 17.70 13.22 -12.41
N GLU A 35 16.81 13.29 -13.40
CA GLU A 35 15.40 13.58 -13.15
C GLU A 35 14.76 12.49 -12.27
N ALA A 36 15.06 11.22 -12.54
CA ALA A 36 14.58 10.11 -11.74
C ALA A 36 15.05 10.20 -10.28
N LYS A 37 16.34 10.51 -10.06
CA LYS A 37 16.90 10.74 -8.72
C LYS A 37 16.23 11.90 -8.00
N THR A 38 16.03 13.01 -8.71
CA THR A 38 15.38 14.21 -8.16
C THR A 38 13.94 13.92 -7.79
N PHE A 39 13.21 13.19 -8.63
CA PHE A 39 11.83 12.81 -8.39
C PHE A 39 11.70 11.94 -7.13
N VAL A 40 12.46 10.85 -7.03
CA VAL A 40 12.33 9.92 -5.91
C VAL A 40 12.75 10.55 -4.57
N LYS A 41 13.71 11.49 -4.61
CA LYS A 41 14.05 12.30 -3.43
C LYS A 41 12.87 13.18 -3.01
N LYS A 42 12.28 13.92 -3.95
CA LYS A 42 11.10 14.76 -3.68
C LYS A 42 9.91 13.94 -3.16
N ALA A 43 9.68 12.76 -3.72
CA ALA A 43 8.65 11.84 -3.26
C ALA A 43 8.90 11.42 -1.80
N LYS A 44 10.12 10.99 -1.47
CA LYS A 44 10.52 10.64 -0.11
C LYS A 44 10.29 11.80 0.86
N ASP A 45 10.78 13.00 0.51
CA ASP A 45 10.66 14.19 1.35
C ASP A 45 9.18 14.57 1.56
N TRP A 46 8.34 14.44 0.52
CA TRP A 46 6.90 14.67 0.59
C TRP A 46 6.20 13.72 1.57
N TYR A 47 6.42 12.41 1.44
CA TYR A 47 5.81 11.41 2.32
C TYR A 47 6.38 11.42 3.75
N ALA A 48 7.55 12.04 3.96
CA ALA A 48 8.12 12.29 5.28
C ALA A 48 7.52 13.53 5.99
N CYS A 49 6.75 14.38 5.29
CA CYS A 49 6.12 15.56 5.88
C CYS A 49 5.07 15.15 6.92
N ALA A 50 5.12 15.75 8.11
CA ALA A 50 4.22 15.40 9.23
C ALA A 50 2.73 15.51 8.87
N ASP A 51 2.34 16.59 8.18
CA ASP A 51 0.97 16.81 7.71
C ASP A 51 0.50 15.71 6.75
N VAL A 52 1.38 15.31 5.82
CA VAL A 52 1.11 14.24 4.84
C VAL A 52 0.95 12.91 5.56
N GLN A 53 1.81 12.62 6.53
CA GLN A 53 1.69 11.41 7.36
C GLN A 53 0.41 11.38 8.19
N GLU A 54 -0.02 12.51 8.74
CA GLU A 54 -1.29 12.61 9.47
C GLU A 54 -2.48 12.35 8.56
N GLN A 55 -2.46 12.91 7.35
CA GLN A 55 -3.50 12.67 6.35
C GLN A 55 -3.55 11.20 5.95
N ILE A 56 -2.40 10.56 5.66
CA ILE A 56 -2.32 9.13 5.34
C ILE A 56 -2.81 8.29 6.53
N LYS A 57 -2.44 8.62 7.78
CA LYS A 57 -2.95 7.94 8.98
C LYS A 57 -4.48 8.00 9.07
N SER A 58 -5.07 9.18 8.82
CA SER A 58 -6.53 9.34 8.77
C SER A 58 -7.15 8.43 7.70
N LEU A 59 -6.57 8.39 6.49
CA LEU A 59 -7.04 7.50 5.42
C LEU A 59 -6.90 6.02 5.80
N THR A 60 -5.78 5.61 6.42
CA THR A 60 -5.61 4.22 6.87
C THR A 60 -6.67 3.82 7.91
N THR A 61 -7.08 4.74 8.79
CA THR A 61 -8.17 4.50 9.74
C THR A 61 -9.49 4.26 9.00
N LYS A 62 -9.81 5.09 8.00
CA LYS A 62 -11.00 4.90 7.15
C LYS A 62 -10.98 3.55 6.43
N VAL A 63 -9.82 3.14 5.90
CA VAL A 63 -9.67 1.84 5.21
C VAL A 63 -9.84 0.69 6.18
N HIS A 64 -9.24 0.76 7.37
CA HIS A 64 -9.42 -0.23 8.43
C HIS A 64 -10.91 -0.41 8.75
N ASP A 65 -11.59 0.68 9.10
CA ASP A 65 -13.01 0.63 9.51
C ASP A 65 -13.89 0.13 8.37
N TRP A 66 -13.60 0.56 7.14
CA TRP A 66 -14.27 0.09 5.94
C TRP A 66 -14.05 -1.42 5.73
N LEU A 67 -12.83 -1.95 5.80
CA LEU A 67 -12.57 -3.39 5.62
C LEU A 67 -13.33 -4.25 6.66
N ILE A 68 -13.47 -3.75 7.88
CA ILE A 68 -14.21 -4.44 8.94
C ILE A 68 -15.73 -4.41 8.71
N ALA A 69 -16.26 -3.28 8.24
CA ALA A 69 -17.70 -3.10 8.06
C ALA A 69 -18.20 -3.57 6.68
N ASN A 70 -17.35 -3.54 5.67
CA ASN A 70 -17.72 -3.75 4.27
C ASN A 70 -18.11 -5.21 4.01
N LYS A 71 -19.33 -5.37 3.50
CA LYS A 71 -19.92 -6.66 3.10
C LYS A 71 -20.08 -6.80 1.59
N GLU A 72 -19.41 -5.92 0.84
CA GLU A 72 -19.47 -5.87 -0.62
C GLU A 72 -18.09 -6.16 -1.22
N SER A 73 -18.05 -6.59 -2.47
CA SER A 73 -16.81 -6.81 -3.19
C SER A 73 -16.29 -5.47 -3.64
N THR A 74 -15.10 -5.42 -4.23
CA THR A 74 -14.62 -4.17 -4.83
C THR A 74 -14.45 -4.25 -6.33
N ASP A 75 -14.50 -3.10 -6.97
CA ASP A 75 -13.98 -2.91 -8.32
C ASP A 75 -12.45 -2.87 -8.36
N GLN A 76 -11.89 -2.54 -9.52
CA GLN A 76 -10.45 -2.39 -9.73
C GLN A 76 -9.83 -1.20 -8.97
N TYR A 77 -10.63 -0.22 -8.57
CA TYR A 77 -10.20 0.95 -7.81
C TYR A 77 -10.34 0.72 -6.29
N GLY A 78 -11.03 -0.33 -5.86
CA GLY A 78 -11.30 -0.61 -4.45
C GLY A 78 -12.64 -0.06 -3.96
N ASP A 79 -13.48 0.48 -4.85
CA ASP A 79 -14.82 0.95 -4.50
C ASP A 79 -15.82 -0.22 -4.42
N PRO A 80 -16.79 -0.16 -3.49
CA PRO A 80 -17.73 -1.25 -3.26
C PRO A 80 -18.62 -1.53 -4.48
N ILE A 81 -18.82 -2.83 -4.79
CA ILE A 81 -19.79 -3.34 -5.76
C ILE A 81 -20.78 -4.26 -5.03
N SER A 82 -22.00 -3.77 -4.83
CA SER A 82 -23.08 -4.47 -4.10
C SER A 82 -23.47 -5.83 -4.69
N ALA A 83 -23.29 -6.02 -6.00
CA ALA A 83 -23.80 -7.19 -6.71
C ALA A 83 -22.98 -8.49 -6.53
N LYS A 84 -21.84 -8.46 -5.82
CA LYS A 84 -20.87 -9.57 -5.80
C LYS A 84 -20.61 -10.21 -4.43
N GLY A 85 -21.36 -9.82 -3.38
CA GLY A 85 -21.15 -10.32 -2.01
C GLY A 85 -19.87 -9.75 -1.38
N PRO A 86 -19.42 -10.19 -0.19
CA PRO A 86 -18.33 -9.54 0.55
C PRO A 86 -16.96 -9.68 -0.10
N TRP A 87 -16.11 -8.67 0.07
CA TRP A 87 -14.71 -8.68 -0.37
C TRP A 87 -13.91 -9.84 0.23
N PHE A 88 -14.29 -10.29 1.43
CA PHE A 88 -13.81 -11.51 2.03
C PHE A 88 -14.93 -12.21 2.82
N ASP A 89 -15.29 -13.41 2.40
CA ASP A 89 -16.39 -14.17 2.97
C ASP A 89 -15.91 -15.11 4.08
N LEU A 90 -15.97 -14.63 5.32
CA LEU A 90 -15.62 -15.41 6.51
C LEU A 90 -16.50 -16.65 6.68
N SER A 91 -17.75 -16.64 6.20
CA SER A 91 -18.67 -17.77 6.39
C SER A 91 -18.26 -19.01 5.61
N LYS A 92 -17.43 -18.84 4.57
CA LYS A 92 -16.86 -19.93 3.77
C LYS A 92 -15.59 -20.53 4.40
N MET A 93 -15.12 -19.97 5.50
CA MET A 93 -13.92 -20.44 6.20
C MET A 93 -14.34 -21.24 7.43
N ASP A 94 -14.45 -22.56 7.27
CA ASP A 94 -14.80 -23.45 8.39
C ASP A 94 -13.77 -23.34 9.53
N TYR A 95 -14.25 -23.53 10.76
CA TYR A 95 -13.37 -23.76 11.89
C TYR A 95 -12.61 -25.07 11.67
N THR A 96 -11.31 -25.05 11.91
CA THR A 96 -10.43 -26.19 11.68
C THR A 96 -9.23 -26.11 12.63
N ASP A 97 -8.86 -27.24 13.20
CA ASP A 97 -7.63 -27.45 13.96
C ASP A 97 -6.48 -27.99 13.09
N ASP A 98 -6.80 -28.48 11.88
CA ASP A 98 -5.81 -28.83 10.86
C ASP A 98 -4.91 -27.63 10.52
N PHE A 99 -3.62 -27.82 10.77
CA PHE A 99 -2.62 -26.77 10.60
C PHE A 99 -2.46 -26.31 9.15
N ALA A 100 -2.56 -27.22 8.17
CA ALA A 100 -2.43 -26.88 6.76
C ALA A 100 -3.61 -26.01 6.29
N ARG A 101 -4.83 -26.33 6.73
CA ARG A 101 -6.01 -25.51 6.45
C ARG A 101 -5.91 -24.13 7.10
N LEU A 102 -5.41 -24.05 8.34
CA LEU A 102 -5.17 -22.77 9.01
C LEU A 102 -4.16 -21.90 8.26
N ASP A 103 -3.07 -22.48 7.78
CA ASP A 103 -2.06 -21.77 6.98
C ASP A 103 -2.64 -21.24 5.67
N LEU A 104 -3.37 -22.07 4.92
CA LEU A 104 -4.04 -21.66 3.68
C LEU A 104 -5.07 -20.55 3.91
N ARG A 105 -5.84 -20.61 4.99
CA ARG A 105 -6.79 -19.56 5.36
C ARG A 105 -6.07 -18.24 5.64
N ARG A 106 -4.99 -18.27 6.42
CA ARG A 106 -4.18 -17.08 6.72
C ARG A 106 -3.59 -16.49 5.45
N ALA A 107 -3.05 -17.33 4.56
CA ALA A 107 -2.52 -16.89 3.28
C ALA A 107 -3.61 -16.21 2.43
N ALA A 108 -4.81 -16.79 2.34
CA ALA A 108 -5.94 -16.21 1.62
C ALA A 108 -6.36 -14.85 2.19
N ILE A 109 -6.55 -14.75 3.52
CA ILE A 109 -6.90 -13.49 4.20
C ILE A 109 -5.85 -12.42 3.88
N ARG A 110 -4.55 -12.74 4.04
CA ARG A 110 -3.46 -11.80 3.79
C ARG A 110 -3.44 -11.33 2.33
N ASN A 111 -3.70 -12.21 1.38
CA ASN A 111 -3.74 -11.86 -0.04
C ASN A 111 -4.90 -10.90 -0.35
N HIS A 112 -6.11 -11.22 0.10
CA HIS A 112 -7.28 -10.34 -0.10
C HIS A 112 -7.11 -9.02 0.63
N LEU A 113 -6.65 -9.04 1.88
CA LEU A 113 -6.45 -7.85 2.70
C LEU A 113 -5.44 -6.90 2.06
N TYR A 114 -4.31 -7.42 1.58
CA TYR A 114 -3.35 -6.60 0.86
C TYR A 114 -3.98 -6.02 -0.41
N ALA A 115 -4.56 -6.85 -1.26
CA ALA A 115 -5.10 -6.41 -2.54
C ALA A 115 -6.20 -5.35 -2.39
N HIS A 116 -7.24 -5.64 -1.59
CA HIS A 116 -8.38 -4.73 -1.42
C HIS A 116 -8.02 -3.52 -0.54
N GLY A 117 -7.30 -3.73 0.56
CA GLY A 117 -6.90 -2.66 1.46
C GLY A 117 -5.94 -1.66 0.81
N GLN A 118 -4.93 -2.15 0.08
CA GLN A 118 -3.96 -1.30 -0.60
C GLN A 118 -4.62 -0.50 -1.74
N ARG A 119 -5.46 -1.13 -2.56
CA ARG A 119 -6.21 -0.42 -3.61
C ARG A 119 -7.10 0.66 -3.03
N ARG A 120 -7.87 0.34 -2.00
CA ARG A 120 -8.75 1.31 -1.34
C ARG A 120 -7.96 2.49 -0.79
N LEU A 121 -6.84 2.25 -0.13
CA LEU A 121 -5.98 3.32 0.37
C LEU A 121 -5.49 4.24 -0.76
N LEU A 122 -4.98 3.65 -1.84
CA LEU A 122 -4.49 4.41 -2.99
C LEU A 122 -5.62 5.20 -3.68
N ASN A 123 -6.82 4.64 -3.78
CA ASN A 123 -7.99 5.33 -4.30
C ASN A 123 -8.42 6.51 -3.44
N LEU A 124 -8.44 6.35 -2.12
CA LEU A 124 -8.69 7.49 -1.21
C LEU A 124 -7.61 8.56 -1.33
N MET A 125 -6.34 8.17 -1.53
CA MET A 125 -5.23 9.11 -1.76
C MET A 125 -5.30 9.82 -3.12
N ALA A 126 -5.88 9.18 -4.14
CA ALA A 126 -6.09 9.78 -5.47
C ALA A 126 -7.37 10.61 -5.58
N HIS A 127 -8.21 10.61 -4.54
CA HIS A 127 -9.39 11.45 -4.50
C HIS A 127 -8.99 12.93 -4.50
N LYS A 128 -9.60 13.73 -5.38
CA LYS A 128 -9.31 15.16 -5.60
C LYS A 128 -9.17 16.01 -4.33
N ASP A 129 -9.96 15.70 -3.30
CA ASP A 129 -10.00 16.47 -2.05
C ASP A 129 -8.80 16.20 -1.14
N THR A 130 -8.07 15.09 -1.35
CA THR A 130 -6.90 14.76 -0.52
C THR A 130 -5.63 15.43 -1.04
N GLY A 131 -5.51 15.58 -2.36
CA GLY A 131 -4.32 16.11 -3.01
C GLY A 131 -3.06 15.27 -2.80
N LEU A 132 -3.17 14.01 -2.36
CA LEU A 132 -2.03 13.14 -2.08
C LEU A 132 -1.49 12.46 -3.34
N LEU A 133 -2.39 12.10 -4.27
CA LEU A 133 -2.10 11.53 -5.57
C LEU A 133 -2.98 12.20 -6.63
N HIS A 134 -2.53 12.15 -7.88
CA HIS A 134 -3.34 12.56 -9.02
C HIS A 134 -4.36 11.48 -9.42
N GLU A 135 -5.49 11.83 -10.00
CA GLU A 135 -6.50 10.86 -10.47
C GLU A 135 -5.92 9.94 -11.56
N ASP A 136 -5.05 10.45 -12.45
CA ASP A 136 -4.28 9.63 -13.41
C ASP A 136 -3.26 8.66 -12.75
N THR A 137 -3.37 8.35 -11.45
CA THR A 137 -2.59 7.28 -10.81
C THR A 137 -3.34 5.95 -10.77
N TYR A 138 -4.66 5.94 -11.04
CA TYR A 138 -5.52 4.75 -10.92
C TYR A 138 -5.01 3.54 -11.70
N GLN A 139 -4.45 3.74 -12.90
CA GLN A 139 -3.92 2.66 -13.73
C GLN A 139 -2.72 1.93 -13.12
N LEU A 140 -2.14 2.45 -12.04
CA LEU A 140 -0.99 1.86 -11.34
C LEU A 140 -1.41 1.00 -10.14
N PHE A 141 -2.69 0.99 -9.78
CA PHE A 141 -3.15 0.38 -8.53
C PHE A 141 -3.14 -1.15 -8.60
N ASP A 142 -3.50 -1.74 -9.74
CA ASP A 142 -3.42 -3.19 -9.94
C ASP A 142 -1.99 -3.69 -9.78
N ASP A 143 -1.05 -2.96 -10.37
CA ASP A 143 0.39 -3.22 -10.24
C ASP A 143 0.84 -3.13 -8.78
N ALA A 144 0.49 -2.04 -8.09
CA ALA A 144 0.88 -1.77 -6.70
C ALA A 144 0.26 -2.74 -5.67
N SER A 145 -0.89 -3.32 -6.00
CA SER A 145 -1.66 -4.23 -5.14
C SER A 145 -1.58 -5.70 -5.58
N SER A 146 -0.68 -6.01 -6.51
CA SER A 146 -0.46 -7.37 -7.02
C SER A 146 0.15 -8.31 -5.97
N PHE A 147 0.04 -9.62 -6.22
CA PHE A 147 0.63 -10.65 -5.36
C PHE A 147 2.16 -10.52 -5.25
N GLU A 148 2.85 -10.19 -6.34
CA GLU A 148 4.30 -9.95 -6.35
C GLU A 148 4.67 -8.79 -5.42
N MET A 149 3.91 -7.70 -5.49
CA MET A 149 4.12 -6.54 -4.61
C MET A 149 3.84 -6.86 -3.14
N LYS A 150 2.82 -7.67 -2.86
CA LYS A 150 2.57 -8.18 -1.50
C LYS A 150 3.76 -8.98 -0.97
N ALA A 151 4.28 -9.92 -1.76
CA ALA A 151 5.38 -10.77 -1.34
C ALA A 151 6.61 -9.93 -0.96
N LEU A 152 6.96 -8.96 -1.80
CA LEU A 152 8.04 -8.02 -1.52
C LEU A 152 7.75 -7.13 -0.28
N HIS A 153 6.51 -6.64 -0.14
CA HIS A 153 6.09 -5.86 1.02
C HIS A 153 6.28 -6.63 2.33
N GLU A 154 5.86 -7.89 2.39
CA GLU A 154 6.00 -8.73 3.57
C GLU A 154 7.48 -9.05 3.89
N GLU A 155 8.28 -9.34 2.87
CA GLU A 155 9.73 -9.52 3.01
C GLU A 155 10.38 -8.27 3.62
N TRP A 156 10.08 -7.09 3.06
CA TRP A 156 10.62 -5.82 3.54
C TRP A 156 10.12 -5.43 4.92
N MET A 157 8.84 -5.62 5.23
CA MET A 157 8.35 -5.40 6.59
C MET A 157 9.10 -6.30 7.58
N GLY A 158 9.36 -7.56 7.21
CA GLY A 158 10.18 -8.47 8.02
C GLY A 158 11.62 -7.97 8.24
N LEU A 159 12.24 -7.34 7.24
CA LEU A 159 13.56 -6.70 7.39
C LEU A 159 13.50 -5.41 8.20
N PHE A 160 12.49 -4.58 7.98
CA PHE A 160 12.26 -3.30 8.65
C PHE A 160 12.09 -3.49 10.16
N LEU A 161 11.38 -4.54 10.58
CA LEU A 161 11.10 -4.88 11.97
C LEU A 161 12.28 -5.55 12.71
N LYS A 162 13.35 -5.97 12.02
CA LYS A 162 14.55 -6.51 12.68
C LYS A 162 15.39 -5.38 13.28
N ASP A 163 15.82 -5.51 14.54
CA ASP A 163 16.61 -4.48 15.26
C ASP A 163 17.92 -4.08 14.57
N LYS A 164 18.50 -4.97 13.76
CA LYS A 164 19.71 -4.67 12.98
C LYS A 164 19.32 -3.95 11.68
N LYS A 165 19.65 -2.66 11.59
CA LYS A 165 19.50 -1.83 10.37
C LYS A 165 20.30 -2.34 9.16
N GLN A 166 21.26 -3.24 9.36
CA GLN A 166 22.06 -3.78 8.27
C GLN A 166 21.18 -4.63 7.33
N ASN A 167 21.22 -4.31 6.04
CA ASN A 167 20.53 -5.02 4.94
C ASN A 167 19.00 -4.85 4.87
N ARG A 168 18.43 -3.72 5.32
CA ARG A 168 17.00 -3.44 5.10
C ARG A 168 16.68 -3.08 3.65
N CYS A 169 17.62 -2.44 2.96
CA CYS A 169 17.41 -1.95 1.60
C CYS A 169 17.80 -3.00 0.54
N LEU A 170 17.12 -2.94 -0.62
CA LEU A 170 17.49 -3.65 -1.84
C LEU A 170 18.14 -2.71 -2.84
N ASP A 171 19.17 -3.20 -3.51
CA ASP A 171 19.71 -2.52 -4.68
C ASP A 171 18.83 -2.78 -5.93
N LEU A 172 19.10 -2.04 -7.01
CA LEU A 172 18.40 -2.19 -8.29
C LEU A 172 18.57 -3.57 -8.93
N THR A 173 19.68 -4.26 -8.66
CA THR A 173 19.97 -5.59 -9.23
C THR A 173 19.08 -6.64 -8.58
N ARG A 174 18.91 -6.59 -7.26
CA ARG A 174 18.00 -7.44 -6.49
C ARG A 174 16.55 -7.18 -6.88
N LEU A 175 16.14 -5.91 -6.97
CA LEU A 175 14.81 -5.55 -7.45
C LEU A 175 14.54 -6.07 -8.87
N ARG A 176 15.50 -5.92 -9.78
CA ARG A 176 15.39 -6.47 -11.14
C ARG A 176 15.17 -7.99 -11.09
N ASN A 177 15.97 -8.70 -10.30
CA ASN A 177 15.86 -10.16 -10.21
C ASN A 177 14.50 -10.61 -9.66
N HIS A 178 13.89 -9.81 -8.78
CA HIS A 178 12.56 -10.08 -8.23
C HIS A 178 11.45 -9.97 -9.29
N PHE A 179 11.51 -8.96 -10.18
CA PHE A 179 10.39 -8.64 -11.08
C PHE A 179 10.59 -8.98 -12.56
N LEU A 180 11.82 -8.97 -13.07
CA LEU A 180 12.07 -8.94 -14.53
C LEU A 180 13.09 -10.00 -14.99
N GLY A 181 13.57 -10.87 -14.09
CA GLY A 181 14.53 -11.92 -14.39
C GLY A 181 15.95 -11.44 -14.74
N LYS A 182 16.87 -12.38 -14.90
CA LYS A 182 18.26 -12.10 -15.33
C LYS A 182 18.25 -11.69 -16.81
N GLY A 183 18.91 -10.57 -17.14
CA GLY A 183 19.03 -10.05 -18.52
C GLY A 183 18.29 -8.75 -18.81
N THR A 184 17.42 -8.30 -17.90
CA THR A 184 16.74 -7.00 -18.05
C THR A 184 17.64 -5.82 -17.65
N SER A 185 17.62 -4.73 -18.42
CA SER A 185 18.38 -3.51 -18.07
C SER A 185 17.89 -2.90 -16.75
N PRO A 186 18.81 -2.50 -15.83
CA PRO A 186 18.46 -1.76 -14.60
C PRO A 186 17.65 -0.47 -14.87
N THR A 187 17.82 0.15 -16.03
CA THR A 187 17.03 1.33 -16.43
C THR A 187 15.54 1.00 -16.57
N LYS A 188 15.21 -0.23 -17.00
CA LYS A 188 13.83 -0.68 -17.17
C LYS A 188 13.12 -0.88 -15.82
N ILE A 189 13.80 -1.46 -14.82
CA ILE A 189 13.21 -1.59 -13.47
C ILE A 189 13.03 -0.22 -12.81
N ARG A 190 13.99 0.69 -13.02
CA ARG A 190 13.91 2.06 -12.51
C ARG A 190 12.65 2.76 -13.02
N ASN A 191 12.49 2.80 -14.34
CA ASN A 191 11.39 3.54 -14.97
C ASN A 191 10.03 2.86 -14.77
N LYS A 192 9.96 1.52 -14.80
CA LYS A 192 8.68 0.80 -14.69
C LYS A 192 8.16 0.64 -13.26
N ARG A 193 9.06 0.52 -12.28
CA ARG A 193 8.67 0.14 -10.90
C ARG A 193 9.15 1.15 -9.88
N LEU A 194 10.46 1.41 -9.82
CA LEU A 194 11.03 2.21 -8.73
C LEU A 194 10.39 3.60 -8.65
N ILE A 195 10.33 4.30 -9.78
CA ILE A 195 9.81 5.66 -9.83
C ILE A 195 8.31 5.68 -9.51
N VAL A 196 7.56 4.74 -10.08
CA VAL A 196 6.12 4.58 -9.82
C VAL A 196 5.86 4.32 -8.33
N MET A 197 6.51 3.32 -7.74
CA MET A 197 6.26 2.91 -6.36
C MET A 197 6.75 3.96 -5.35
N ALA A 198 7.84 4.67 -5.67
CA ALA A 198 8.26 5.84 -4.89
C ALA A 198 7.24 6.98 -4.99
N GLY A 199 6.69 7.23 -6.18
CA GLY A 199 5.65 8.23 -6.41
C GLY A 199 4.35 7.94 -5.64
N LEU A 200 4.01 6.66 -5.47
CA LEU A 200 2.88 6.21 -4.63
C LEU A 200 3.22 6.17 -3.13
N GLY A 201 4.45 6.49 -2.74
CA GLY A 201 4.93 6.46 -1.35
C GLY A 201 5.10 5.05 -0.78
N LEU A 202 4.99 4.02 -1.63
CA LEU A 202 5.10 2.63 -1.23
C LEU A 202 6.54 2.22 -1.00
N TRP A 203 7.47 2.81 -1.75
CA TRP A 203 8.90 2.60 -1.66
C TRP A 203 9.60 3.90 -1.27
N SER A 204 10.65 3.80 -0.46
CA SER A 204 11.60 4.88 -0.17
C SER A 204 12.89 4.60 -0.93
N VAL A 205 13.51 5.65 -1.49
CA VAL A 205 14.75 5.49 -2.26
C VAL A 205 15.81 6.42 -1.69
N ASP A 206 16.96 5.86 -1.37
CA ASP A 206 18.13 6.57 -0.85
C ASP A 206 19.42 6.11 -1.56
N ARG A 207 20.56 6.57 -1.06
CA ARG A 207 21.88 6.02 -1.37
C ARG A 207 22.45 5.27 -0.19
N ASP A 208 23.10 4.15 -0.46
CA ASP A 208 23.92 3.47 0.54
C ASP A 208 25.24 4.21 0.80
N SER A 209 26.03 3.72 1.76
CA SER A 209 27.35 4.27 2.11
C SER A 209 28.36 4.25 0.94
N SER A 210 28.09 3.46 -0.10
CA SER A 210 28.89 3.35 -1.32
C SER A 210 28.34 4.20 -2.47
N GLY A 211 27.27 4.95 -2.24
CA GLY A 211 26.64 5.82 -3.23
C GLY A 211 25.71 5.11 -4.22
N HIS A 212 25.43 3.82 -4.03
CA HIS A 212 24.49 3.06 -4.87
C HIS A 212 23.05 3.30 -4.44
N THR A 213 22.11 3.10 -5.38
CA THR A 213 20.67 3.19 -5.09
C THR A 213 20.25 2.11 -4.10
N ALA A 214 19.69 2.54 -2.97
CA ALA A 214 19.13 1.70 -1.93
C ALA A 214 17.62 1.94 -1.85
N VAL A 215 16.82 0.90 -2.08
CA VAL A 215 15.36 0.96 -2.03
C VAL A 215 14.88 0.27 -0.76
N ASP A 216 14.08 0.96 0.02
CA ASP A 216 13.48 0.49 1.28
C ASP A 216 11.95 0.62 1.20
N ILE A 217 11.27 0.13 2.22
CA ILE A 217 9.85 0.31 2.39
C ILE A 217 9.50 1.79 2.62
N GLY A 218 8.46 2.27 1.94
CA GLY A 218 8.00 3.65 2.02
C GLY A 218 7.01 3.88 3.17
N GLU A 219 6.82 5.15 3.53
CA GLU A 219 5.97 5.56 4.66
C GLU A 219 4.51 5.13 4.49
N VAL A 220 3.97 5.17 3.27
CA VAL A 220 2.58 4.73 3.00
C VAL A 220 2.44 3.23 3.29
N SER A 221 3.41 2.42 2.86
CA SER A 221 3.43 0.98 3.12
C SER A 221 3.57 0.67 4.61
N ILE A 222 4.42 1.40 5.34
CA ILE A 222 4.58 1.25 6.79
C ILE A 222 3.27 1.55 7.51
N LEU A 223 2.63 2.68 7.18
CA LEU A 223 1.38 3.10 7.79
C LEU A 223 0.23 2.14 7.46
N PHE A 224 0.12 1.72 6.20
CA PHE A 224 -0.84 0.70 5.79
C PHE A 224 -0.64 -0.59 6.59
N HIS A 225 0.60 -1.07 6.71
CA HIS A 225 0.87 -2.32 7.39
C HIS A 225 0.51 -2.26 8.88
N LYS A 226 0.90 -1.18 9.56
CA LYS A 226 0.67 -0.99 11.00
C LYS A 226 -0.79 -0.70 11.34
N ASN A 227 -1.47 0.12 10.55
CA ASN A 227 -2.80 0.64 10.90
C ASN A 227 -3.94 -0.15 10.25
N VAL A 228 -3.67 -0.89 9.18
CA VAL A 228 -4.69 -1.65 8.45
C VAL A 228 -4.36 -3.13 8.45
N PHE A 229 -3.22 -3.51 7.87
CA PHE A 229 -2.93 -4.91 7.60
C PHE A 229 -2.89 -5.77 8.88
N VAL A 230 -2.09 -5.36 9.86
CA VAL A 230 -1.96 -6.11 11.13
C VAL A 230 -3.27 -6.11 11.94
N PRO A 231 -3.92 -4.96 12.22
CA PRO A 231 -5.14 -4.95 13.02
C PRO A 231 -6.31 -5.70 12.38
N VAL A 232 -6.49 -5.56 11.06
CA VAL A 232 -7.53 -6.30 10.35
C VAL A 232 -7.23 -7.80 10.41
N LEU A 233 -6.01 -8.24 10.08
CA LEU A 233 -5.63 -9.65 10.15
C LEU A 233 -5.88 -10.24 11.54
N GLN A 234 -5.46 -9.57 12.61
CA GLN A 234 -5.68 -10.00 13.99
C GLN A 234 -7.16 -10.19 14.33
N ARG A 235 -8.03 -9.29 13.84
CA ARG A 235 -9.47 -9.41 14.04
C ARG A 235 -10.04 -10.63 13.32
N PHE A 236 -9.66 -10.85 12.06
CA PHE A 236 -10.10 -12.03 11.31
C PHE A 236 -9.58 -13.32 11.98
N GLU A 237 -8.33 -13.35 12.41
CA GLU A 237 -7.75 -14.48 13.13
C GLU A 237 -8.49 -14.77 14.45
N SER A 238 -8.78 -13.75 15.25
CA SER A 238 -9.51 -13.88 16.53
C SER A 238 -10.91 -14.46 16.34
N ASN A 239 -11.65 -13.99 15.33
CA ASN A 239 -13.00 -14.50 15.02
C ASN A 239 -12.97 -15.95 14.53
N SER A 240 -11.89 -16.33 13.85
CA SER A 240 -11.74 -17.62 13.18
C SER A 240 -11.12 -18.71 14.06
N LEU A 241 -10.68 -18.35 15.27
CA LEU A 241 -10.20 -19.24 16.33
C LEU A 241 -11.23 -19.41 17.46
N ASN A 242 -12.35 -18.69 17.42
CA ASN A 242 -13.38 -18.74 18.45
C ASN A 242 -14.63 -19.44 17.91
N PRO A 243 -14.95 -20.68 18.33
CA PRO A 243 -16.03 -21.47 17.76
C PRO A 243 -17.45 -20.97 18.11
N ASN A 244 -17.60 -19.81 18.75
CA ASN A 244 -18.89 -19.31 19.22
C ASN A 244 -19.13 -17.83 18.90
N PRO A 245 -19.96 -17.54 17.87
CA PRO A 245 -20.74 -16.33 17.83
C PRO A 245 -22.23 -16.69 17.72
N ASN A 246 -22.80 -17.42 18.70
CA ASN A 246 -24.24 -17.65 18.74
C ASN A 246 -24.87 -16.79 19.85
N PRO A 247 -25.59 -15.70 19.53
CA PRO A 247 -26.29 -14.88 20.52
C PRO A 247 -27.74 -15.28 20.74
N ASN A 248 -28.24 -16.38 20.17
CA ASN A 248 -29.62 -16.79 20.37
C ASN A 248 -29.73 -17.84 21.49
N PRO A 249 -30.37 -17.51 22.64
CA PRO A 249 -30.78 -18.52 23.59
C PRO A 249 -31.84 -19.39 22.91
N ILE A 250 -31.63 -20.69 22.95
CA ILE A 250 -32.65 -21.68 22.61
C ILE A 250 -33.87 -21.34 23.46
N LYS A 251 -34.97 -20.93 22.82
CA LYS A 251 -36.28 -20.98 23.46
C LYS A 251 -36.65 -22.45 23.54
N GLU A 252 -36.50 -23.04 24.71
CA GLU A 252 -37.08 -24.35 25.02
C GLU A 252 -38.61 -24.23 24.92
N ILE A 253 -39.21 -25.19 24.22
CA ILE A 253 -40.65 -25.44 24.10
C ILE A 253 -41.04 -26.41 25.21
#